data_AF-A0AB36G7F1-F1
#
_entry.id   AF-A0AB36G7F1-F1
#
_cell.length_a   1.000
_cell.length_b   1.000
_cell.length_c   1.000
_cell.angle_alpha   90.00
_cell.angle_beta   90.00
_cell.angle_gamma   90.00
#
_symmetry.space_group_name_H-M   'P 1'
#
loop_
_entity.id
_entity.type
_entity.pdbx_description
1 polymer ?
#
loop_
_entity_poly.entity_id
_entity_poly.type
_entity_poly.pdbx_seq_one_letter_code
_entity_poly.pdbx_strand_id
1 'polypeptide(L)'
;MEEKNKYNQCLLLNGYEFLDFENTKNTTLKEWLKDENFLLFIKSIPKDYIFIIKKYGIANGIFLTHKKTFEFAQKILEKVKDINFDFSYSEFEFNQNIFYALNFENKEISFTELVFSFKINSLDRESFDISNIYNKKHFIIQKDNSLITFKYKKIQSKGFNLVFLLENNILKNYYFNYLEKINPYIAKDFKNIKENHSFEIYKLLRIDFNVLINCHSVQEVIEKSLNTKINFNLNKFDIHLALSFAISLNFIAKNEQNKLYKFVLENNKLIYDYIDFINNNFANEHFIEIKYKRKKYKIINIASFLLYHKLKPQKESYQNEFLEIYILINDYIKLSYETNNLINLNINSINRITNEHNVLTIELEKKQIPKNKKLKIKEDFINLKLPEEFKLIETHKELYLHGMEQKNCVYTRRREIEDGLSAIYSLNYEGGVYTLEIFKRKNKFAIKEIKAKYNEFANKEVINFVEKSLKAV
;
A
#
# COMPACT_ATOMS: atom_id res chain seq x y z
N MET A 1 -9.07 39.89 6.42
CA MET A 1 -9.62 40.69 5.31
C MET A 1 -8.51 41.22 4.40
N GLU A 2 -7.34 41.56 4.92
CA GLU A 2 -6.19 42.07 4.15
C GLU A 2 -5.50 41.04 3.23
N GLU A 3 -5.43 39.75 3.60
CA GLU A 3 -4.88 38.72 2.70
C GLU A 3 -5.76 38.43 1.47
N LYS A 4 -7.09 38.53 1.57
CA LYS A 4 -8.03 38.32 0.44
C LYS A 4 -7.80 39.37 -0.66
N ASN A 5 -7.40 40.59 -0.30
CA ASN A 5 -7.19 41.68 -1.26
C ASN A 5 -5.86 41.61 -2.00
N LYS A 6 -4.85 40.90 -1.48
CA LYS A 6 -3.54 40.76 -2.14
C LYS A 6 -3.60 39.85 -3.37
N TYR A 7 -4.51 38.86 -3.38
CA TYR A 7 -4.70 37.95 -4.52
C TYR A 7 -5.64 38.49 -5.60
N ASN A 8 -6.56 39.40 -5.26
CA ASN A 8 -7.39 40.10 -6.26
C ASN A 8 -6.57 40.99 -7.21
N GLN A 9 -5.31 41.29 -6.88
CA GLN A 9 -4.40 42.07 -7.73
C GLN A 9 -3.38 41.20 -8.50
N CYS A 10 -3.43 39.87 -8.36
CA CYS A 10 -2.38 38.99 -8.85
C CYS A 10 -2.94 37.95 -9.83
N LEU A 11 -2.59 38.14 -11.11
CA LEU A 11 -2.98 37.44 -12.34
C LEU A 11 -4.31 37.85 -12.99
N LEU A 12 -4.18 38.51 -14.14
CA LEU A 12 -5.19 38.53 -15.19
C LEU A 12 -5.12 37.17 -15.90
N LEU A 13 -5.95 36.21 -15.51
CA LEU A 13 -6.34 35.18 -16.47
C LEU A 13 -7.27 35.85 -17.46
N ASN A 14 -6.87 35.93 -18.73
CA ASN A 14 -7.65 36.66 -19.71
C ASN A 14 -9.05 36.05 -19.83
N GLY A 15 -10.07 36.86 -19.56
CA GLY A 15 -11.45 36.40 -19.54
C GLY A 15 -11.88 35.57 -18.33
N TYR A 16 -11.18 35.59 -17.19
CA TYR A 16 -11.61 34.97 -15.93
C TYR A 16 -11.60 35.96 -14.74
N GLU A 17 -12.42 35.68 -13.72
CA GLU A 17 -12.52 36.44 -12.46
C GLU A 17 -12.48 35.51 -11.25
N PHE A 18 -11.93 36.00 -10.15
CA PHE A 18 -12.05 35.34 -8.85
C PHE A 18 -13.51 35.35 -8.40
N LEU A 19 -13.97 34.19 -7.96
CA LEU A 19 -15.33 34.00 -7.48
C LEU A 19 -15.35 34.03 -5.95
N ASP A 20 -15.90 35.11 -5.39
CA ASP A 20 -16.25 35.17 -3.98
C ASP A 20 -17.70 34.69 -3.78
N PHE A 21 -17.86 33.52 -3.17
CA PHE A 21 -19.17 32.94 -2.88
C PHE A 21 -19.99 33.79 -1.90
N GLU A 22 -19.35 34.55 -1.01
CA GLU A 22 -20.05 35.38 -0.02
C GLU A 22 -20.68 36.62 -0.66
N ASN A 23 -20.05 37.15 -1.71
CA ASN A 23 -20.43 38.43 -2.36
C ASN A 23 -20.85 38.27 -3.83
N THR A 24 -21.09 37.04 -4.28
CA THR A 24 -21.41 36.78 -5.69
C THR A 24 -22.70 37.47 -6.12
N LYS A 25 -22.68 38.08 -7.31
CA LYS A 25 -23.87 38.64 -7.97
C LYS A 25 -24.57 37.63 -8.89
N ASN A 26 -23.98 36.45 -9.09
CA ASN A 26 -24.52 35.41 -9.96
C ASN A 26 -25.76 34.75 -9.32
N THR A 27 -26.93 34.93 -9.94
CA THR A 27 -28.22 34.44 -9.42
C THR A 27 -28.29 32.92 -9.38
N THR A 28 -27.80 32.23 -10.40
CA THR A 28 -27.73 30.76 -10.44
C THR A 28 -26.90 30.21 -9.27
N LEU A 29 -25.74 30.83 -9.00
CA LEU A 29 -24.89 30.41 -7.89
C LEU A 29 -25.53 30.67 -6.53
N LYS A 30 -26.28 31.77 -6.38
CA LYS A 30 -27.06 32.03 -5.16
C LYS A 30 -28.11 30.95 -4.93
N GLU A 31 -28.75 30.44 -5.98
CA GLU A 31 -29.68 29.31 -5.86
C GLU A 31 -28.95 28.02 -5.48
N TRP A 32 -27.79 27.73 -6.07
CA TRP A 32 -26.99 26.56 -5.71
C TRP A 32 -26.58 26.56 -4.24
N LEU A 33 -26.22 27.73 -3.69
CA LEU A 33 -25.84 27.90 -2.29
C LEU A 33 -26.98 27.69 -1.28
N LYS A 34 -28.24 27.64 -1.74
CA LYS A 34 -29.37 27.25 -0.89
C LYS A 34 -29.44 25.75 -0.64
N ASP A 35 -28.81 24.94 -1.50
CA ASP A 35 -28.74 23.50 -1.29
C ASP A 35 -27.71 23.16 -0.22
N GLU A 36 -28.14 22.45 0.82
CA GLU A 36 -27.27 22.13 1.96
C GLU A 36 -26.07 21.25 1.58
N ASN A 37 -26.23 20.33 0.63
CA ASN A 37 -25.15 19.42 0.22
C ASN A 37 -24.12 20.18 -0.62
N PHE A 38 -24.59 21.06 -1.52
CA PHE A 38 -23.69 21.93 -2.28
C PHE A 38 -22.95 22.90 -1.36
N LEU A 39 -23.64 23.55 -0.42
CA LEU A 39 -23.02 24.44 0.55
C LEU A 39 -21.98 23.71 1.42
N LEU A 40 -22.28 22.48 1.84
CA LEU A 40 -21.34 21.63 2.56
C LEU A 40 -20.10 21.31 1.71
N PHE A 41 -20.28 21.00 0.43
CA PHE A 41 -19.18 20.77 -0.51
C PHE A 41 -18.27 21.99 -0.63
N ILE A 42 -18.85 23.17 -0.85
CA ILE A 42 -18.09 24.43 -0.94
C ILE A 42 -17.32 24.70 0.36
N LYS A 43 -17.94 24.52 1.53
CA LYS A 43 -17.28 24.69 2.84
C LYS A 43 -16.19 23.65 3.12
N SER A 44 -16.21 22.51 2.44
CA SER A 44 -15.24 21.43 2.62
C SER A 44 -13.98 21.60 1.78
N ILE A 45 -14.00 22.52 0.81
CA ILE A 45 -12.85 22.83 -0.03
C ILE A 45 -11.75 23.49 0.83
N PRO A 46 -10.50 22.99 0.78
CA PRO A 46 -9.40 23.56 1.53
C PRO A 46 -9.15 25.06 1.23
N LYS A 47 -8.74 25.84 2.25
CA LYS A 47 -8.56 27.30 2.16
C LYS A 47 -7.44 27.75 1.21
N ASP A 48 -6.54 26.84 0.87
CA ASP A 48 -5.46 27.01 -0.10
C ASP A 48 -5.91 26.81 -1.55
N TYR A 49 -7.21 26.57 -1.78
CA TYR A 49 -7.82 26.61 -3.09
C TYR A 49 -8.57 27.92 -3.31
N ILE A 50 -8.75 28.26 -4.58
CA ILE A 50 -9.45 29.45 -5.05
C ILE A 50 -10.36 29.11 -6.20
N PHE A 51 -11.47 29.84 -6.27
CA PHE A 51 -12.47 29.67 -7.30
C PHE A 51 -12.37 30.79 -8.32
N ILE A 52 -12.57 30.44 -9.59
CA ILE A 52 -12.59 31.38 -10.69
C ILE A 52 -13.78 31.07 -11.61
N ILE A 53 -14.26 32.08 -12.32
CA ILE A 53 -15.34 31.98 -13.30
C ILE A 53 -14.92 32.68 -14.59
N LYS A 54 -15.40 32.20 -15.75
CA LYS A 54 -15.13 32.85 -17.03
C LYS A 54 -16.01 34.11 -17.19
N LYS A 55 -15.42 35.27 -17.46
CA LYS A 55 -16.09 36.57 -17.71
C LYS A 55 -17.02 36.53 -18.92
N TYR A 56 -16.58 35.88 -19.99
CA TYR A 56 -17.22 35.91 -21.31
C TYR A 56 -17.48 34.49 -21.82
N GLY A 57 -18.75 34.09 -21.84
CA GLY A 57 -19.18 32.79 -22.36
C GLY A 57 -20.50 32.30 -21.76
N ILE A 58 -21.21 31.46 -22.52
CA ILE A 58 -22.50 30.86 -22.15
C ILE A 58 -22.31 29.66 -21.19
N ALA A 59 -21.09 29.12 -21.11
CA ALA A 59 -20.76 28.02 -20.22
C ALA A 59 -20.42 28.55 -18.81
N ASN A 60 -21.33 28.31 -17.86
CA ASN A 60 -21.20 28.58 -16.43
C ASN A 60 -20.15 27.67 -15.74
N GLY A 61 -18.92 27.63 -16.26
CA GLY A 61 -17.86 26.85 -15.65
C GLY A 61 -17.32 27.58 -14.42
N ILE A 62 -17.69 27.12 -13.22
CA ILE A 62 -16.94 27.45 -12.01
C ILE A 62 -15.70 26.56 -12.02
N PHE A 63 -14.53 27.16 -11.94
CA PHE A 63 -13.28 26.42 -11.84
C PHE A 63 -12.66 26.60 -10.47
N LEU A 64 -11.96 25.58 -10.00
CA LEU A 64 -11.31 25.52 -8.71
C LEU A 64 -9.87 25.04 -8.90
N THR A 65 -8.90 25.71 -8.30
CA THR A 65 -7.48 25.28 -8.35
C THR A 65 -6.73 25.74 -7.11
N HIS A 66 -5.53 25.20 -6.91
CA HIS A 66 -4.69 25.50 -5.77
C HIS A 66 -4.00 26.87 -5.93
N LYS A 67 -3.90 27.67 -4.85
CA LYS A 67 -3.28 29.01 -4.86
C LYS A 67 -1.86 29.01 -5.41
N LYS A 68 -1.04 28.03 -5.01
CA LYS A 68 0.33 27.82 -5.55
C LYS A 68 0.41 27.76 -7.08
N THR A 69 -0.61 27.22 -7.77
CA THR A 69 -0.66 27.20 -9.24
C THR A 69 -0.62 28.61 -9.80
N PHE A 70 -1.36 29.53 -9.19
CA PHE A 70 -1.35 30.94 -9.56
C PHE A 70 -0.06 31.63 -9.13
N GLU A 71 0.40 31.45 -7.88
CA GLU A 71 1.68 32.04 -7.44
C GLU A 71 2.84 31.65 -8.36
N PHE A 72 2.84 30.42 -8.88
CA PHE A 72 3.81 29.96 -9.85
C PHE A 72 3.65 30.65 -11.21
N ALA A 73 2.43 30.70 -11.75
CA ALA A 73 2.13 31.40 -12.99
C ALA A 73 2.56 32.88 -12.91
N GLN A 74 2.33 33.56 -11.78
CA GLN A 74 2.73 34.95 -11.57
C GLN A 74 4.23 35.13 -11.70
N LYS A 75 5.01 34.28 -11.03
CA LYS A 75 6.47 34.31 -11.07
C LYS A 75 7.01 34.11 -12.49
N ILE A 76 6.29 33.38 -13.34
CA ILE A 76 6.64 33.22 -14.75
C ILE A 76 6.37 34.52 -15.51
N LEU A 77 5.19 35.13 -15.39
CA LEU A 77 4.90 36.42 -16.06
C LEU A 77 5.93 37.48 -15.69
N GLU A 78 6.24 37.62 -14.39
CA GLU A 78 7.21 38.60 -13.92
C GLU A 78 8.61 38.41 -14.53
N LYS A 79 9.00 37.16 -14.83
CA LYS A 79 10.31 36.83 -15.41
C LYS A 79 10.34 36.92 -16.94
N VAL A 80 9.21 36.69 -17.60
CA VAL A 80 9.14 36.55 -19.06
C VAL A 80 8.59 37.82 -19.73
N LYS A 81 7.97 38.75 -18.98
CA LYS A 81 7.41 40.01 -19.51
C LYS A 81 8.39 40.83 -20.36
N ASP A 82 9.68 40.82 -20.01
CA ASP A 82 10.73 41.60 -20.69
C ASP A 82 11.44 40.80 -21.79
N ILE A 83 11.05 39.53 -21.98
CA ILE A 83 11.64 38.62 -22.96
C ILE A 83 10.64 38.47 -24.11
N ASN A 84 11.08 38.75 -25.34
CA ASN A 84 10.27 38.59 -26.55
C ASN A 84 10.14 37.09 -26.95
N PHE A 85 9.63 36.26 -26.04
CA PHE A 85 9.54 34.82 -26.20
C PHE A 85 8.13 34.33 -25.87
N ASP A 86 7.53 33.58 -26.81
CA ASP A 86 6.23 32.95 -26.61
C ASP A 86 6.37 31.74 -25.68
N PHE A 87 6.00 31.92 -24.42
CA PHE A 87 6.04 30.86 -23.42
C PHE A 87 4.70 30.12 -23.33
N SER A 88 4.73 28.82 -23.60
CA SER A 88 3.63 27.90 -23.32
C SER A 88 4.09 26.84 -22.33
N TYR A 89 3.31 26.62 -21.27
CA TYR A 89 3.61 25.66 -20.23
C TYR A 89 2.50 24.61 -20.15
N SER A 90 2.89 23.35 -20.28
CA SER A 90 2.02 22.17 -20.21
C SER A 90 2.51 21.19 -19.14
N GLU A 91 1.61 20.33 -18.64
CA GLU A 91 1.75 19.47 -17.45
C GLU A 91 3.00 18.57 -17.38
N PHE A 92 3.81 18.44 -18.45
CA PHE A 92 4.92 17.48 -18.45
C PHE A 92 6.02 17.76 -17.43
N GLU A 93 6.10 18.96 -16.84
CA GLU A 93 7.21 19.32 -15.95
C GLU A 93 6.88 19.37 -14.45
N PHE A 94 5.62 19.59 -14.03
CA PHE A 94 5.29 19.61 -12.58
C PHE A 94 3.86 19.12 -12.29
N ASN A 95 3.73 18.10 -11.44
CA ASN A 95 2.49 17.44 -10.96
C ASN A 95 1.50 18.34 -10.16
N GLN A 96 1.47 19.66 -10.37
CA GLN A 96 0.81 20.62 -9.45
C GLN A 96 -0.27 21.50 -10.09
N ASN A 97 -0.60 21.36 -11.38
CA ASN A 97 -1.55 22.25 -12.08
C ASN A 97 -2.88 21.56 -12.37
N ILE A 98 -3.52 21.04 -11.32
CA ILE A 98 -4.84 20.42 -11.43
C ILE A 98 -5.89 21.49 -11.19
N PHE A 99 -6.80 21.63 -12.14
CA PHE A 99 -8.02 22.40 -11.97
C PHE A 99 -9.22 21.48 -11.88
N TYR A 100 -10.29 21.96 -11.27
CA TYR A 100 -11.56 21.28 -11.22
C TYR A 100 -12.63 22.15 -11.86
N ALA A 101 -13.30 21.67 -12.89
CA ALA A 101 -14.54 22.29 -13.37
C ALA A 101 -15.72 21.75 -12.55
N LEU A 102 -16.42 22.64 -11.86
CA LEU A 102 -17.55 22.36 -10.99
C LEU A 102 -18.86 22.72 -11.69
N ASN A 103 -19.84 21.83 -11.60
CA ASN A 103 -21.21 22.08 -12.04
C ASN A 103 -22.21 21.43 -11.06
N PHE A 104 -23.37 22.07 -10.88
CA PHE A 104 -24.42 21.59 -9.98
C PHE A 104 -25.78 21.62 -10.69
N GLU A 105 -26.30 20.44 -10.96
CA GLU A 105 -27.55 20.24 -11.68
C GLU A 105 -28.32 19.10 -11.02
N ASN A 106 -29.66 19.19 -10.98
CA ASN A 106 -30.52 18.15 -10.40
C ASN A 106 -30.16 17.72 -8.96
N LYS A 107 -29.57 18.63 -8.18
CA LYS A 107 -29.02 18.37 -6.84
C LYS A 107 -27.84 17.40 -6.80
N GLU A 108 -27.17 17.22 -7.93
CA GLU A 108 -25.94 16.46 -8.06
C GLU A 108 -24.76 17.42 -8.23
N ILE A 109 -23.67 17.13 -7.51
CA ILE A 109 -22.43 17.91 -7.60
C ILE A 109 -21.50 17.16 -8.55
N SER A 110 -21.29 17.72 -9.72
CA SER A 110 -20.33 17.18 -10.68
C SER A 110 -19.06 18.02 -10.66
N PHE A 111 -17.90 17.37 -10.58
CA PHE A 111 -16.63 18.08 -10.74
C PHE A 111 -15.63 17.25 -11.52
N THR A 112 -14.94 17.91 -12.44
CA THR A 112 -14.04 17.28 -13.41
C THR A 112 -12.63 17.73 -13.15
N GLU A 113 -11.73 16.80 -12.88
CA GLU A 113 -10.29 17.03 -12.88
C GLU A 113 -9.85 17.33 -14.32
N LEU A 114 -9.45 18.59 -14.54
CA LEU A 114 -8.98 19.13 -15.79
C LEU A 114 -7.49 19.39 -15.70
N VAL A 115 -6.79 19.06 -16.78
CA VAL A 115 -5.44 19.51 -17.02
C VAL A 115 -5.50 20.70 -17.94
N PHE A 116 -4.76 21.74 -17.59
CA PHE A 116 -4.66 22.97 -18.37
C PHE A 116 -3.21 23.23 -18.76
N SER A 117 -3.02 23.78 -19.95
CA SER A 117 -1.80 24.50 -20.31
C SER A 117 -2.03 26.00 -20.25
N PHE A 118 -1.05 26.72 -19.70
CA PHE A 118 -1.04 28.17 -19.75
C PHE A 118 -0.18 28.62 -20.92
N LYS A 119 -0.68 29.58 -21.70
CA LYS A 119 0.09 30.26 -22.73
C LYS A 119 0.09 31.74 -22.40
N ILE A 120 1.24 32.41 -22.45
CA ILE A 120 1.27 33.87 -22.32
C ILE A 120 0.40 34.44 -23.44
N ASN A 121 -0.52 35.34 -23.08
CA ASN A 121 -1.36 36.01 -24.03
C ASN A 121 -0.48 36.87 -24.94
N SER A 122 -0.52 36.59 -26.24
CA SER A 122 0.34 37.25 -27.22
C SER A 122 -0.01 38.73 -27.44
N LEU A 123 -1.22 39.16 -27.04
CA LEU A 123 -1.71 40.52 -27.26
C LEU A 123 -1.23 41.50 -26.18
N ASP A 124 -1.35 41.13 -24.90
CA ASP A 124 -0.98 42.00 -23.77
C ASP A 124 0.34 41.61 -23.10
N ARG A 125 0.76 40.33 -23.20
CA ARG A 125 1.92 39.75 -22.49
C ARG A 125 1.95 39.95 -20.98
N GLU A 126 0.82 40.34 -20.42
CA GLU A 126 0.59 40.59 -19.00
C GLU A 126 -0.41 39.60 -18.41
N SER A 127 -1.03 38.77 -19.27
CA SER A 127 -1.99 37.73 -18.90
C SER A 127 -1.61 36.35 -19.45
N PHE A 128 -2.25 35.30 -18.90
CA PHE A 128 -2.25 33.97 -19.50
C PHE A 128 -3.61 33.67 -20.15
N ASP A 129 -3.52 33.04 -21.31
CA ASP A 129 -4.61 32.28 -21.89
C ASP A 129 -4.56 30.82 -21.41
N ILE A 130 -5.75 30.30 -21.11
CA ILE A 130 -5.94 28.90 -20.77
C ILE A 130 -6.17 28.10 -22.06
N SER A 131 -5.32 27.10 -22.30
CA SER A 131 -5.34 26.26 -23.51
C SER A 131 -5.23 24.76 -23.16
N ASN A 132 -5.47 23.89 -24.16
CA ASN A 132 -5.40 22.42 -24.07
C ASN A 132 -6.04 21.81 -22.81
N ILE A 133 -7.37 21.89 -22.76
CA ILE A 133 -8.17 21.27 -21.70
C ILE A 133 -8.37 19.80 -22.03
N TYR A 134 -7.88 18.90 -21.19
CA TYR A 134 -8.31 17.50 -21.26
C TYR A 134 -8.80 16.97 -19.91
N ASN A 135 -9.84 16.15 -19.99
CA ASN A 135 -10.47 15.56 -18.82
C ASN A 135 -9.64 14.37 -18.33
N LYS A 136 -9.12 14.47 -17.11
CA LYS A 136 -8.33 13.41 -16.46
C LYS A 136 -9.23 12.44 -15.72
N LYS A 137 -10.12 12.98 -14.88
CA LYS A 137 -11.12 12.23 -14.10
C LYS A 137 -12.39 13.06 -13.94
N HIS A 138 -13.55 12.40 -13.91
CA HIS A 138 -14.83 13.05 -13.63
C HIS A 138 -15.49 12.39 -12.44
N PHE A 139 -16.08 13.20 -11.56
CA PHE A 139 -16.71 12.77 -10.33
C PHE A 139 -18.13 13.36 -10.27
N ILE A 140 -19.10 12.53 -9.86
CA ILE A 140 -20.48 12.95 -9.63
C ILE A 140 -20.88 12.48 -8.23
N ILE A 141 -21.19 13.43 -7.36
CA ILE A 141 -21.83 13.19 -6.07
C ILE A 141 -23.33 13.28 -6.32
N GLN A 142 -24.00 12.15 -6.21
CA GLN A 142 -25.44 12.06 -6.45
C GLN A 142 -26.23 12.66 -5.29
N LYS A 143 -27.53 12.87 -5.50
CA LYS A 143 -28.44 13.41 -4.47
C LYS A 143 -28.46 12.58 -3.18
N ASP A 144 -28.26 11.27 -3.26
CA ASP A 144 -28.19 10.35 -2.13
C ASP A 144 -26.78 10.29 -1.48
N ASN A 145 -25.86 11.16 -1.92
CA ASN A 145 -24.45 11.21 -1.54
C ASN A 145 -23.66 9.95 -1.93
N SER A 146 -24.13 9.16 -2.90
CA SER A 146 -23.28 8.17 -3.56
C SER A 146 -22.34 8.83 -4.58
N LEU A 147 -21.18 8.22 -4.82
CA LEU A 147 -20.16 8.73 -5.75
C LEU A 147 -20.07 7.89 -7.01
N ILE A 148 -20.18 8.54 -8.17
CA ILE A 148 -19.86 7.96 -9.49
C ILE A 148 -18.55 8.57 -10.00
N THR A 149 -17.71 7.72 -10.60
CA THR A 149 -16.35 8.09 -11.01
C THR A 149 -16.09 7.60 -12.43
N PHE A 150 -15.53 8.47 -13.26
CA PHE A 150 -15.18 8.17 -14.65
C PHE A 150 -13.70 8.49 -14.89
N LYS A 151 -12.99 7.54 -15.49
CA LYS A 151 -11.63 7.73 -16.01
C LYS A 151 -11.61 7.34 -17.48
N TYR A 152 -11.24 8.26 -18.38
CA TYR A 152 -11.24 8.03 -19.83
C TYR A 152 -12.54 7.40 -20.37
N LYS A 153 -13.70 7.94 -19.96
CA LYS A 153 -15.06 7.46 -20.32
C LYS A 153 -15.45 6.04 -19.84
N LYS A 154 -14.64 5.38 -19.00
CA LYS A 154 -15.03 4.13 -18.32
C LYS A 154 -15.51 4.41 -16.90
N ILE A 155 -16.70 3.90 -16.55
CA ILE A 155 -17.23 3.90 -15.17
C ILE A 155 -16.35 2.97 -14.33
N GLN A 156 -15.84 3.45 -13.19
CA GLN A 156 -14.93 2.64 -12.36
C GLN A 156 -15.56 2.09 -11.07
N SER A 157 -16.73 2.57 -10.62
CA SER A 157 -17.28 2.08 -9.35
C SER A 157 -18.80 2.18 -9.22
N LYS A 158 -19.43 1.07 -8.81
CA LYS A 158 -20.62 1.02 -7.94
C LYS A 158 -20.15 0.42 -6.61
N GLY A 159 -20.14 1.21 -5.54
CA GLY A 159 -19.64 0.80 -4.22
C GLY A 159 -18.56 1.74 -3.71
N PHE A 160 -18.86 2.42 -2.62
CA PHE A 160 -18.21 3.65 -2.21
C PHE A 160 -17.18 3.37 -1.10
N ASN A 161 -16.02 2.84 -1.47
CA ASN A 161 -14.97 2.50 -0.50
C ASN A 161 -14.17 3.75 -0.11
N LEU A 162 -13.96 3.95 1.20
CA LEU A 162 -13.09 5.01 1.76
C LEU A 162 -11.76 5.16 1.00
N VAL A 163 -11.16 4.05 0.54
CA VAL A 163 -9.89 4.06 -0.21
C VAL A 163 -9.93 4.99 -1.42
N PHE A 164 -11.06 5.05 -2.14
CA PHE A 164 -11.20 5.87 -3.34
C PHE A 164 -11.36 7.36 -3.01
N LEU A 165 -12.06 7.67 -1.93
CA LEU A 165 -12.23 9.05 -1.45
C LEU A 165 -10.92 9.75 -1.10
N LEU A 166 -9.95 8.95 -0.70
CA LEU A 166 -8.66 9.40 -0.22
C LEU A 166 -7.72 9.78 -1.37
N GLU A 167 -8.02 9.44 -2.63
CA GLU A 167 -7.20 9.92 -3.75
C GLU A 167 -7.40 11.40 -4.07
N ASN A 168 -8.48 12.02 -3.58
CA ASN A 168 -8.80 13.42 -3.84
C ASN A 168 -9.11 14.16 -2.54
N ASN A 169 -8.31 15.18 -2.22
CA ASN A 169 -8.45 15.92 -0.96
C ASN A 169 -9.79 16.65 -0.80
N ILE A 170 -10.41 17.11 -1.89
CA ILE A 170 -11.72 17.78 -1.86
C ILE A 170 -12.81 16.77 -1.50
N LEU A 171 -12.84 15.62 -2.18
CA LEU A 171 -13.77 14.53 -1.88
C LEU A 171 -13.62 14.05 -0.45
N LYS A 172 -12.38 13.78 -0.03
CA LYS A 172 -12.05 13.38 1.32
C LYS A 172 -12.68 14.31 2.36
N ASN A 173 -12.43 15.62 2.23
CA ASN A 173 -12.94 16.59 3.19
C ASN A 173 -14.47 16.65 3.17
N TYR A 174 -15.07 16.68 1.98
CA TYR A 174 -16.52 16.68 1.83
C TYR A 174 -17.17 15.50 2.53
N TYR A 175 -16.71 14.29 2.28
CA TYR A 175 -17.32 13.09 2.84
C TYR A 175 -17.06 12.93 4.34
N PHE A 176 -15.90 13.36 4.86
CA PHE A 176 -15.72 13.40 6.32
C PHE A 176 -16.60 14.44 7.00
N ASN A 177 -16.78 15.62 6.40
CA ASN A 177 -17.68 16.64 6.93
C ASN A 177 -19.15 16.19 6.83
N TYR A 178 -19.51 15.49 5.75
CA TYR A 178 -20.82 14.87 5.60
C TYR A 178 -21.05 13.80 6.68
N LEU A 179 -20.09 12.89 6.87
CA LEU A 179 -20.15 11.88 7.93
C LEU A 179 -20.27 12.52 9.32
N GLU A 180 -19.55 13.61 9.59
CA GLU A 180 -19.66 14.35 10.84
C GLU A 180 -21.06 14.94 11.06
N LYS A 181 -21.69 15.46 10.00
CA LYS A 181 -23.05 16.00 10.07
C LYS A 181 -24.08 14.92 10.38
N ILE A 182 -23.98 13.74 9.75
CA ILE A 182 -25.03 12.71 9.83
C ILE A 182 -24.77 11.64 10.89
N ASN A 183 -23.51 11.37 11.22
CA ASN A 183 -23.10 10.35 12.17
C ASN A 183 -21.86 10.80 12.96
N PRO A 184 -22.00 11.82 13.83
CA PRO A 184 -20.88 12.38 14.59
C PRO A 184 -20.21 11.35 15.52
N TYR A 185 -20.97 10.36 16.00
CA TYR A 185 -20.45 9.31 16.87
C TYR A 185 -19.39 8.45 16.17
N ILE A 186 -19.62 8.10 14.90
CA ILE A 186 -18.66 7.36 14.06
C ILE A 186 -17.58 8.30 13.52
N ALA A 187 -17.95 9.53 13.13
CA ALA A 187 -17.02 10.49 12.55
C ALA A 187 -15.86 10.87 13.47
N LYS A 188 -16.08 10.92 14.79
CA LYS A 188 -15.06 11.28 15.78
C LYS A 188 -13.81 10.37 15.71
N ASP A 189 -13.99 9.09 15.39
CA ASP A 189 -12.90 8.11 15.34
C ASP A 189 -11.95 8.39 14.16
N PHE A 190 -12.44 9.06 13.12
CA PHE A 190 -11.64 9.50 11.98
C PHE A 190 -11.01 10.87 12.19
N LYS A 191 -11.37 11.65 13.22
CA LYS A 191 -10.69 12.92 13.51
C LYS A 191 -9.32 12.68 14.14
N ASN A 192 -9.26 11.78 15.12
CA ASN A 192 -8.02 11.47 15.84
C ASN A 192 -6.93 10.88 14.93
N ILE A 193 -7.32 10.12 13.90
CA ILE A 193 -6.38 9.55 12.93
C ILE A 193 -5.77 10.66 12.03
N LYS A 194 -6.44 11.80 11.79
CA LYS A 194 -5.92 12.91 10.96
C LYS A 194 -4.76 13.66 11.62
N GLU A 195 -4.71 13.66 12.95
CA GLU A 195 -3.76 14.48 13.71
C GLU A 195 -2.47 13.73 14.03
N ASN A 196 -2.53 12.40 14.21
CA ASN A 196 -1.40 11.63 14.75
C ASN A 196 -0.81 10.57 13.80
N HIS A 197 -1.48 10.20 12.71
CA HIS A 197 -1.03 9.04 11.92
C HIS A 197 -1.02 9.24 10.41
N SER A 198 -0.16 8.46 9.74
CA SER A 198 -0.01 8.52 8.29
C SER A 198 -1.32 8.19 7.55
N PHE A 199 -1.57 8.98 6.50
CA PHE A 199 -2.72 8.88 5.61
C PHE A 199 -3.03 7.47 5.09
N GLU A 200 -2.01 6.61 5.08
CA GLU A 200 -2.11 5.22 4.69
C GLU A 200 -3.12 4.43 5.52
N ILE A 201 -3.34 4.74 6.81
CA ILE A 201 -4.26 3.99 7.70
C ILE A 201 -5.69 3.91 7.17
N TYR A 202 -6.21 5.01 6.62
CA TYR A 202 -7.57 5.04 6.10
C TYR A 202 -7.74 4.18 4.83
N LYS A 203 -6.67 4.01 4.06
CA LYS A 203 -6.68 3.10 2.90
C LYS A 203 -6.82 1.63 3.33
N LEU A 204 -6.63 1.33 4.62
CA LEU A 204 -6.54 -0.02 5.14
C LEU A 204 -7.87 -0.55 5.67
N LEU A 205 -8.74 0.35 6.15
CA LEU A 205 -10.02 -0.02 6.76
C LEU A 205 -10.94 -0.76 5.77
N ARG A 206 -10.88 -0.40 4.48
CA ARG A 206 -11.70 -1.00 3.40
C ARG A 206 -13.18 -1.14 3.75
N ILE A 207 -13.70 -0.19 4.53
CA ILE A 207 -15.11 -0.10 4.90
C ILE A 207 -15.84 0.68 3.82
N ASP A 208 -16.97 0.15 3.36
CA ASP A 208 -17.88 0.90 2.50
C ASP A 208 -18.45 2.07 3.30
N PHE A 209 -18.34 3.28 2.77
CA PHE A 209 -18.79 4.47 3.48
C PHE A 209 -20.31 4.42 3.73
N ASN A 210 -21.09 3.71 2.90
CA ASN A 210 -22.50 3.45 3.19
C ASN A 210 -22.72 2.65 4.48
N VAL A 211 -21.75 1.87 4.94
CA VAL A 211 -21.82 1.21 6.25
C VAL A 211 -21.60 2.24 7.36
N LEU A 212 -20.72 3.23 7.17
CA LEU A 212 -20.44 4.27 8.17
C LEU A 212 -21.66 5.18 8.38
N ILE A 213 -22.38 5.51 7.32
CA ILE A 213 -23.56 6.40 7.41
C ILE A 213 -24.78 5.70 8.02
N ASN A 214 -24.93 4.38 7.82
CA ASN A 214 -26.13 3.62 8.16
C ASN A 214 -26.00 2.76 9.43
N CYS A 215 -24.88 2.85 10.15
CA CYS A 215 -24.67 2.12 11.41
C CYS A 215 -24.65 3.08 12.59
N HIS A 216 -25.17 2.64 13.73
CA HIS A 216 -25.29 3.48 14.93
C HIS A 216 -24.16 3.25 15.94
N SER A 217 -23.33 2.24 15.73
CA SER A 217 -22.31 1.81 16.66
C SER A 217 -21.08 1.25 15.94
N VAL A 218 -19.91 1.30 16.60
CA VAL A 218 -18.67 0.71 16.07
C VAL A 218 -18.85 -0.79 15.88
N GLN A 219 -19.55 -1.45 16.82
CA GLN A 219 -19.95 -2.86 16.71
C GLN A 219 -20.63 -3.14 15.36
N GLU A 220 -21.72 -2.43 15.05
CA GLU A 220 -22.47 -2.63 13.81
C GLU A 220 -21.62 -2.38 12.56
N VAL A 221 -20.76 -1.35 12.58
CA VAL A 221 -19.85 -1.05 11.48
C VAL A 221 -18.95 -2.26 11.20
N ILE A 222 -18.30 -2.81 12.24
CA ILE A 222 -17.38 -3.93 12.08
C ILE A 222 -18.11 -5.21 11.66
N GLU A 223 -19.24 -5.53 12.30
CA GLU A 223 -19.99 -6.75 12.00
C GLU A 223 -20.56 -6.76 10.57
N LYS A 224 -21.10 -5.62 10.10
CA LYS A 224 -21.55 -5.49 8.70
C LYS A 224 -20.37 -5.53 7.73
N SER A 225 -19.24 -4.90 8.05
CA SER A 225 -18.06 -4.85 7.17
C SER A 225 -17.39 -6.21 6.98
N LEU A 226 -17.35 -7.03 8.04
CA LEU A 226 -16.75 -8.37 8.03
C LEU A 226 -17.75 -9.48 7.73
N ASN A 227 -19.05 -9.17 7.75
CA ASN A 227 -20.16 -10.10 7.65
C ASN A 227 -20.01 -11.26 8.67
N THR A 228 -19.80 -10.90 9.94
CA THR A 228 -19.56 -11.81 11.07
C THR A 228 -20.01 -11.14 12.36
N LYS A 229 -20.71 -11.88 13.25
CA LYS A 229 -20.99 -11.42 14.62
C LYS A 229 -19.76 -11.55 15.52
N ILE A 230 -19.52 -10.55 16.36
CA ILE A 230 -18.37 -10.52 17.26
C ILE A 230 -18.85 -10.49 18.71
N ASN A 231 -18.55 -11.55 19.47
CA ASN A 231 -18.97 -11.70 20.87
C ASN A 231 -18.10 -10.89 21.86
N PHE A 232 -17.79 -9.64 21.52
CA PHE A 232 -17.07 -8.68 22.36
C PHE A 232 -17.67 -7.29 22.14
N ASN A 233 -17.62 -6.42 23.14
CA ASN A 233 -18.15 -5.05 23.02
C ASN A 233 -17.14 -4.14 22.33
N LEU A 234 -17.25 -4.02 21.01
CA LEU A 234 -16.34 -3.22 20.19
C LEU A 234 -16.57 -1.70 20.32
N ASN A 235 -17.69 -1.27 20.91
CA ASN A 235 -17.98 0.16 21.13
C ASN A 235 -17.07 0.83 22.16
N LYS A 236 -16.19 0.05 22.81
CA LYS A 236 -15.12 0.52 23.69
C LYS A 236 -13.86 0.93 22.93
N PHE A 237 -13.79 0.66 21.63
CA PHE A 237 -12.64 0.93 20.78
C PHE A 237 -13.04 1.91 19.68
N ASP A 238 -12.06 2.63 19.12
CA ASP A 238 -12.27 3.28 17.83
C ASP A 238 -12.37 2.25 16.71
N ILE A 239 -12.88 2.67 15.55
CA ILE A 239 -13.07 1.80 14.37
C ILE A 239 -11.82 1.03 13.95
N HIS A 240 -10.63 1.64 14.00
CA HIS A 240 -9.41 1.01 13.51
C HIS A 240 -8.94 -0.10 14.46
N LEU A 241 -8.96 0.17 15.76
CA LEU A 241 -8.63 -0.81 16.78
C LEU A 241 -9.69 -1.92 16.85
N ALA A 242 -10.98 -1.58 16.71
CA ALA A 242 -12.08 -2.55 16.66
C ALA A 242 -11.96 -3.50 15.46
N LEU A 243 -11.68 -2.96 14.27
CA LEU A 243 -11.47 -3.76 13.06
C LEU A 243 -10.25 -4.70 13.22
N SER A 244 -9.15 -4.15 13.72
CA SER A 244 -7.90 -4.90 13.96
C SER A 244 -8.12 -6.04 14.95
N PHE A 245 -8.86 -5.78 16.03
CA PHE A 245 -9.20 -6.78 17.04
C PHE A 245 -10.08 -7.88 16.44
N ALA A 246 -11.16 -7.52 15.75
CA ALA A 246 -12.08 -8.47 15.15
C ALA A 246 -11.43 -9.39 14.10
N ILE A 247 -10.52 -8.84 13.29
CA ILE A 247 -9.75 -9.65 12.33
C ILE A 247 -8.76 -10.57 13.07
N SER A 248 -8.07 -10.07 14.10
CA SER A 248 -7.10 -10.85 14.89
C SER A 248 -7.74 -12.08 15.54
N LEU A 249 -9.01 -12.03 15.97
CA LEU A 249 -9.69 -13.17 16.61
C LEU A 249 -9.64 -14.47 15.78
N ASN A 250 -9.52 -14.41 14.46
CA ASN A 250 -9.44 -15.60 13.60
C ASN A 250 -8.12 -16.36 13.75
N PHE A 251 -7.11 -15.72 14.32
CA PHE A 251 -5.77 -16.26 14.50
C PHE A 251 -5.42 -16.47 15.97
N ILE A 252 -6.40 -16.31 16.87
CA ILE A 252 -6.22 -16.46 18.32
C ILE A 252 -7.14 -17.57 18.82
N ALA A 253 -6.58 -18.48 19.62
CA ALA A 253 -7.35 -19.56 20.23
C ALA A 253 -8.50 -19.01 21.08
N LYS A 254 -9.70 -19.62 20.99
CA LYS A 254 -10.93 -19.10 21.61
C LYS A 254 -10.79 -18.81 23.12
N ASN A 255 -10.05 -19.66 23.83
CA ASN A 255 -9.76 -19.51 25.27
C ASN A 255 -8.84 -18.32 25.59
N GLU A 256 -8.09 -17.80 24.62
CA GLU A 256 -7.18 -16.66 24.80
C GLU A 256 -7.79 -15.32 24.34
N GLN A 257 -8.89 -15.34 23.58
CA GLN A 257 -9.50 -14.13 23.02
C GLN A 257 -9.92 -13.12 24.09
N ASN A 258 -10.44 -13.58 25.24
CA ASN A 258 -10.80 -12.68 26.35
C ASN A 258 -9.59 -11.99 26.99
N LYS A 259 -8.43 -12.67 27.01
CA LYS A 259 -7.17 -12.09 27.50
C LYS A 259 -6.71 -10.96 26.58
N LEU A 260 -6.78 -11.18 25.28
CA LEU A 260 -6.50 -10.14 24.29
C LEU A 260 -7.47 -8.96 24.42
N TYR A 261 -8.77 -9.23 24.57
CA TYR A 261 -9.79 -8.19 24.73
C TYR A 261 -9.53 -7.29 25.95
N LYS A 262 -9.25 -7.89 27.12
CA LYS A 262 -8.91 -7.15 28.34
C LYS A 262 -7.67 -6.28 28.16
N PHE A 263 -6.61 -6.84 27.56
CA PHE A 263 -5.40 -6.09 27.27
C PHE A 263 -5.67 -4.86 26.40
N VAL A 264 -6.42 -5.02 25.30
CA VAL A 264 -6.77 -3.90 24.40
C VAL A 264 -7.60 -2.86 25.13
N LEU A 265 -8.55 -3.29 25.96
CA LEU A 265 -9.39 -2.38 26.75
C LEU A 265 -8.58 -1.54 27.74
N GLU A 266 -7.58 -2.14 28.38
CA GLU A 266 -6.72 -1.46 29.36
C GLU A 266 -5.64 -0.59 28.70
N ASN A 267 -5.22 -0.90 27.47
CA ASN A 267 -4.06 -0.29 26.82
C ASN A 267 -4.38 0.47 25.51
N ASN A 268 -5.65 0.74 25.20
CA ASN A 268 -6.04 1.35 23.91
C ASN A 268 -5.30 2.65 23.56
N LYS A 269 -5.03 3.52 24.54
CA LYS A 269 -4.23 4.75 24.34
C LYS A 269 -2.75 4.44 24.11
N LEU A 270 -2.17 3.58 24.95
CA LEU A 270 -0.76 3.18 24.87
C LEU A 270 -0.41 2.48 23.56
N ILE A 271 -1.37 1.79 22.94
CA ILE A 271 -1.18 1.18 21.62
C ILE A 271 -0.83 2.26 20.58
N TYR A 272 -1.50 3.41 20.59
CA TYR A 272 -1.21 4.49 19.64
C TYR A 272 0.10 5.20 19.96
N ASP A 273 0.41 5.45 21.23
CA ASP A 273 1.70 6.03 21.64
C ASP A 273 2.88 5.14 21.18
N TYR A 274 2.70 3.82 21.28
CA TYR A 274 3.69 2.87 20.81
C TYR A 274 3.80 2.82 19.29
N ILE A 275 2.67 2.92 18.57
CA ILE A 275 2.66 3.05 17.10
C ILE A 275 3.49 4.28 16.68
N ASP A 276 3.30 5.42 17.34
CA ASP A 276 4.00 6.65 17.03
C ASP A 276 5.48 6.57 17.39
N PHE A 277 5.82 5.98 18.54
CA PHE A 277 7.21 5.69 18.91
C PHE A 277 7.89 4.82 17.84
N ILE A 278 7.24 3.72 17.42
CA ILE A 278 7.79 2.87 16.36
C ILE A 278 7.95 3.65 15.07
N ASN A 279 6.93 4.40 14.62
CA ASN A 279 7.01 5.16 13.37
C ASN A 279 8.13 6.18 13.32
N ASN A 280 8.40 6.85 14.44
CA ASN A 280 9.44 7.86 14.52
C ASN A 280 10.85 7.26 14.51
N ASN A 281 10.99 5.99 14.90
CA ASN A 281 12.29 5.32 15.05
C ASN A 281 12.55 4.22 14.01
N PHE A 282 11.50 3.60 13.47
CA PHE A 282 11.53 2.39 12.65
C PHE A 282 10.42 2.45 11.56
N ALA A 283 10.79 2.26 10.30
CA ALA A 283 9.90 2.51 9.18
C ALA A 283 8.68 1.55 9.12
N ASN A 284 7.50 2.01 9.55
CA ASN A 284 6.17 1.43 9.28
C ASN A 284 5.94 -0.06 9.65
N GLU A 285 6.66 -0.64 10.62
CA GLU A 285 6.61 -2.09 10.93
C GLU A 285 5.45 -2.56 11.83
N HIS A 286 4.59 -1.68 12.33
CA HIS A 286 3.53 -2.01 13.31
C HIS A 286 2.18 -2.37 12.67
N PHE A 287 2.10 -2.29 11.34
CA PHE A 287 0.96 -2.74 10.56
C PHE A 287 1.26 -4.06 9.87
N ILE A 288 0.29 -4.96 9.89
CA ILE A 288 0.40 -6.25 9.23
C ILE A 288 -0.64 -6.39 8.12
N GLU A 289 -0.21 -6.81 6.94
CA GLU A 289 -1.11 -7.20 5.86
C GLU A 289 -1.64 -8.62 6.10
N ILE A 290 -2.96 -8.74 6.20
CA ILE A 290 -3.64 -10.02 6.45
C ILE A 290 -4.70 -10.25 5.40
N LYS A 291 -4.83 -11.50 4.94
CA LYS A 291 -5.93 -11.93 4.08
C LYS A 291 -7.07 -12.47 4.94
N TYR A 292 -8.19 -11.76 4.99
CA TYR A 292 -9.44 -12.19 5.64
C TYR A 292 -10.55 -12.39 4.62
N LYS A 293 -11.18 -13.58 4.58
CA LYS A 293 -12.26 -13.94 3.64
C LYS A 293 -12.00 -13.46 2.19
N ARG A 294 -10.79 -13.72 1.67
CA ARG A 294 -10.30 -13.33 0.33
C ARG A 294 -10.00 -11.84 0.11
N LYS A 295 -10.31 -10.96 1.06
CA LYS A 295 -9.91 -9.54 1.04
C LYS A 295 -8.59 -9.37 1.78
N LYS A 296 -7.68 -8.56 1.25
CA LYS A 296 -6.50 -8.09 1.99
C LYS A 296 -6.92 -6.95 2.90
N TYR A 297 -6.46 -6.94 4.12
CA TYR A 297 -6.57 -5.84 5.08
C TYR A 297 -5.17 -5.52 5.56
N LYS A 298 -4.97 -4.30 6.03
CA LYS A 298 -3.78 -3.97 6.80
C LYS A 298 -4.29 -3.47 8.16
N ILE A 299 -3.82 -4.08 9.23
CA ILE A 299 -4.37 -3.87 10.58
C ILE A 299 -3.24 -3.59 11.57
N ILE A 300 -3.60 -3.03 12.72
CA ILE A 300 -2.69 -2.95 13.86
C ILE A 300 -2.38 -4.37 14.33
N ASN A 301 -1.10 -4.67 14.53
CA ASN A 301 -0.68 -5.99 15.01
C ASN A 301 -0.89 -6.15 16.53
N ILE A 302 -2.14 -6.14 17.00
CA ILE A 302 -2.49 -6.14 18.44
C ILE A 302 -1.82 -7.28 19.23
N ALA A 303 -1.69 -8.46 18.62
CA ALA A 303 -1.00 -9.59 19.25
C ALA A 303 0.47 -9.28 19.54
N SER A 304 1.13 -8.54 18.66
CA SER A 304 2.52 -8.08 18.85
C SER A 304 2.64 -7.18 20.06
N PHE A 305 1.73 -6.22 20.23
CA PHE A 305 1.72 -5.34 21.41
C PHE A 305 1.56 -6.13 22.71
N LEU A 306 0.67 -7.13 22.73
CA LEU A 306 0.48 -7.96 23.92
C LEU A 306 1.73 -8.79 24.25
N LEU A 307 2.35 -9.42 23.24
CA LEU A 307 3.58 -10.19 23.43
C LEU A 307 4.74 -9.29 23.85
N TYR A 308 4.87 -8.13 23.21
CA TYR A 308 5.89 -7.14 23.55
C TYR A 308 5.72 -6.65 24.99
N HIS A 309 4.49 -6.32 25.41
CA HIS A 309 4.22 -5.89 26.79
C HIS A 309 4.68 -6.94 27.84
N LYS A 310 4.65 -8.23 27.48
CA LYS A 310 5.11 -9.33 28.36
C LYS A 310 6.61 -9.56 28.32
N LEU A 311 7.23 -9.34 27.16
CA LEU A 311 8.61 -9.72 26.89
C LEU A 311 9.60 -8.55 27.00
N LYS A 312 9.11 -7.31 27.02
CA LYS A 312 9.96 -6.12 27.06
C LYS A 312 10.89 -6.11 28.29
N PRO A 313 12.15 -5.69 28.14
CA PRO A 313 13.07 -5.52 29.28
C PRO A 313 12.53 -4.48 30.27
N GLN A 314 12.78 -4.66 31.57
CA GLN A 314 12.32 -3.72 32.60
C GLN A 314 13.21 -2.47 32.76
N LYS A 315 14.37 -2.41 32.10
CA LYS A 315 15.32 -1.29 32.20
C LYS A 315 15.36 -0.50 30.89
N GLU A 316 15.34 0.83 30.99
CA GLU A 316 15.26 1.76 29.84
C GLU A 316 16.53 1.81 28.98
N SER A 317 17.67 1.28 29.45
CA SER A 317 18.97 1.36 28.77
C SER A 317 19.16 0.43 27.57
N TYR A 318 18.13 -0.30 27.13
CA TYR A 318 18.24 -1.42 26.18
C TYR A 318 17.49 -1.17 24.86
N GLN A 319 17.68 0.01 24.26
CA GLN A 319 17.04 0.35 22.97
C GLN A 319 17.36 -0.65 21.84
N ASN A 320 18.54 -1.28 21.84
CA ASN A 320 18.89 -2.30 20.84
C ASN A 320 18.18 -3.63 21.10
N GLU A 321 18.08 -4.09 22.36
CA GLU A 321 17.35 -5.34 22.70
C GLU A 321 15.85 -5.19 22.47
N PHE A 322 15.31 -3.98 22.63
CA PHE A 322 13.93 -3.65 22.28
C PHE A 322 13.63 -4.02 20.82
N LEU A 323 14.50 -3.60 19.90
CA LEU A 323 14.27 -3.78 18.47
C LEU A 323 14.34 -5.25 18.08
N GLU A 324 15.33 -5.98 18.60
CA GLU A 324 15.49 -7.42 18.31
C GLU A 324 14.28 -8.22 18.77
N ILE A 325 13.77 -7.96 19.99
CA ILE A 325 12.57 -8.63 20.51
C ILE A 325 11.35 -8.27 19.67
N TYR A 326 11.19 -7.00 19.31
CA TYR A 326 10.06 -6.54 18.50
C TYR A 326 10.05 -7.17 17.11
N ILE A 327 11.20 -7.21 16.43
CA ILE A 327 11.37 -7.87 15.12
C ILE A 327 11.00 -9.35 15.23
N LEU A 328 11.55 -10.05 16.24
CA LEU A 328 11.25 -11.47 16.47
C LEU A 328 9.76 -11.74 16.69
N ILE A 329 9.07 -10.89 17.47
CA ILE A 329 7.64 -11.00 17.70
C ILE A 329 6.84 -10.81 16.40
N ASN A 330 7.17 -9.78 15.62
CA ASN A 330 6.47 -9.50 14.37
C ASN A 330 6.72 -10.58 13.32
N ASP A 331 7.94 -11.08 13.21
CA ASP A 331 8.26 -12.21 12.34
C ASP A 331 7.47 -13.44 12.74
N TYR A 332 7.49 -13.82 14.02
CA TYR A 332 6.66 -14.93 14.53
C TYR A 332 5.18 -14.80 14.15
N ILE A 333 4.58 -13.62 14.34
CA ILE A 333 3.17 -13.37 14.01
C ILE A 333 2.94 -13.43 12.49
N LYS A 334 3.84 -12.85 11.70
CA LYS A 334 3.78 -12.90 10.24
C LYS A 334 3.84 -14.34 9.73
N LEU A 335 4.78 -15.14 10.22
CA LEU A 335 4.88 -16.56 9.89
C LEU A 335 3.61 -17.31 10.32
N SER A 336 3.01 -16.96 11.47
CA SER A 336 1.73 -17.55 11.90
C SER A 336 0.61 -17.28 10.88
N TYR A 337 0.52 -16.06 10.34
CA TYR A 337 -0.43 -15.73 9.28
C TYR A 337 -0.13 -16.45 7.95
N GLU A 338 1.13 -16.49 7.53
CA GLU A 338 1.54 -17.15 6.28
C GLU A 338 1.34 -18.68 6.35
N THR A 339 1.54 -19.26 7.52
CA THR A 339 1.29 -20.68 7.78
C THR A 339 -0.15 -21.01 8.11
N ASN A 340 -0.99 -20.01 8.39
CA ASN A 340 -2.36 -20.18 8.88
C ASN A 340 -2.41 -20.96 10.22
N ASN A 341 -1.44 -20.70 11.10
CA ASN A 341 -1.41 -21.20 12.48
C ASN A 341 -2.00 -20.17 13.45
N LEU A 342 -2.48 -20.65 14.60
CA LEU A 342 -2.90 -19.79 15.69
C LEU A 342 -1.66 -19.18 16.39
N ILE A 343 -1.76 -17.90 16.73
CA ILE A 343 -0.74 -17.20 17.51
C ILE A 343 -0.94 -17.58 18.97
N ASN A 344 0.11 -18.11 19.61
CA ASN A 344 0.11 -18.42 21.03
C ASN A 344 0.35 -17.15 21.85
N LEU A 345 -0.65 -16.74 22.63
CA LEU A 345 -0.50 -15.58 23.49
C LEU A 345 0.12 -15.92 24.86
N ASN A 346 0.36 -17.20 25.19
CA ASN A 346 0.96 -17.63 26.47
C ASN A 346 2.48 -17.76 26.43
N ILE A 347 3.13 -16.87 25.68
CA ILE A 347 4.58 -16.74 25.66
C ILE A 347 5.00 -15.74 26.75
N ASN A 348 5.92 -16.18 27.63
CA ASN A 348 6.45 -15.36 28.73
C ASN A 348 7.99 -15.28 28.75
N SER A 349 8.67 -15.78 27.70
CA SER A 349 10.12 -15.69 27.57
C SER A 349 10.56 -15.59 26.11
N ILE A 350 11.73 -14.97 25.88
CA ILE A 350 12.33 -14.83 24.55
C ILE A 350 12.62 -16.22 23.96
N ASN A 351 13.19 -17.15 24.74
CA ASN A 351 13.45 -18.51 24.28
C ASN A 351 12.18 -19.24 23.80
N ARG A 352 11.03 -19.00 24.45
CA ARG A 352 9.77 -19.62 24.04
C ARG A 352 9.32 -19.10 22.67
N ILE A 353 9.37 -17.78 22.43
CA ILE A 353 8.99 -17.24 21.12
C ILE A 353 9.96 -17.65 20.01
N THR A 354 11.26 -17.69 20.30
CA THR A 354 12.27 -18.21 19.35
C THR A 354 11.96 -19.64 18.94
N ASN A 355 11.58 -20.50 19.90
CA ASN A 355 11.22 -21.89 19.59
C ASN A 355 9.96 -21.98 18.71
N GLU A 356 8.92 -21.21 19.02
CA GLU A 356 7.70 -21.22 18.20
C GLU A 356 7.93 -20.64 16.80
N HIS A 357 8.71 -19.56 16.70
CA HIS A 357 9.19 -19.02 15.43
C HIS A 357 9.90 -20.10 14.61
N ASN A 358 10.87 -20.81 15.19
CA ASN A 358 11.64 -21.84 14.50
C ASN A 358 10.76 -23.00 14.00
N VAL A 359 9.75 -23.41 14.79
CA VAL A 359 8.78 -24.42 14.36
C VAL A 359 8.02 -23.94 13.12
N LEU A 360 7.53 -22.70 13.10
CA LEU A 360 6.81 -22.13 11.97
C LEU A 360 7.70 -21.97 10.72
N THR A 361 8.97 -21.60 10.90
CA THR A 361 9.95 -21.54 9.81
C THR A 361 10.11 -22.91 9.15
N ILE A 362 10.24 -23.99 9.93
CA ILE A 362 10.31 -25.37 9.41
C ILE A 362 9.03 -25.72 8.63
N GLU A 363 7.84 -25.29 9.10
CA GLU A 363 6.59 -25.51 8.37
C GLU A 363 6.51 -24.75 7.06
N LEU A 364 7.00 -23.52 7.01
CA LEU A 364 7.07 -22.73 5.77
C LEU A 364 8.03 -23.35 4.78
N GLU A 365 9.20 -23.77 5.24
CA GLU A 365 10.17 -24.50 4.42
C GLU A 365 9.52 -25.75 3.80
N LYS A 366 8.74 -26.51 4.58
CA LYS A 366 7.98 -27.66 4.08
C LYS A 366 6.95 -27.30 3.01
N LYS A 367 6.24 -26.17 3.17
CA LYS A 367 5.26 -25.68 2.18
C LYS A 367 5.93 -25.18 0.89
N GLN A 368 7.15 -24.70 0.98
CA GLN A 368 7.95 -24.26 -0.18
C GLN A 368 8.54 -25.43 -0.97
N ILE A 369 8.57 -26.65 -0.40
CA ILE A 369 9.00 -27.85 -1.13
C ILE A 369 8.11 -28.01 -2.37
N PRO A 370 8.69 -27.94 -3.59
CA PRO A 370 7.93 -28.07 -4.81
C PRO A 370 7.36 -29.50 -4.94
N LYS A 371 6.28 -29.63 -5.71
CA LYS A 371 5.71 -30.94 -6.06
C LYS A 371 6.78 -31.81 -6.72
N ASN A 372 6.65 -33.12 -6.56
CA ASN A 372 7.57 -34.11 -7.15
C ASN A 372 7.38 -34.26 -8.67
N LYS A 373 7.61 -33.17 -9.41
CA LYS A 373 7.55 -33.10 -10.87
C LYS A 373 8.95 -33.37 -11.43
N LYS A 374 9.04 -34.13 -12.53
CA LYS A 374 10.30 -34.31 -13.27
C LYS A 374 10.78 -32.99 -13.87
N LEU A 375 12.08 -32.73 -13.79
CA LEU A 375 12.77 -31.67 -14.50
C LEU A 375 12.85 -32.03 -15.99
N LYS A 376 12.84 -31.03 -16.88
CA LYS A 376 13.01 -31.22 -18.32
C LYS A 376 14.50 -31.31 -18.66
N ILE A 377 15.16 -32.39 -18.26
CA ILE A 377 16.59 -32.59 -18.48
C ILE A 377 16.80 -33.06 -19.93
N LYS A 378 17.77 -32.48 -20.63
CA LYS A 378 18.11 -32.88 -21.99
C LYS A 378 18.68 -34.30 -22.01
N GLU A 379 18.30 -35.08 -23.01
CA GLU A 379 18.66 -36.50 -23.18
C GLU A 379 20.18 -36.77 -23.17
N ASP A 380 20.97 -35.80 -23.66
CA ASP A 380 22.43 -35.79 -23.54
C ASP A 380 22.92 -36.00 -22.09
N PHE A 381 22.28 -35.37 -21.11
CA PHE A 381 22.67 -35.49 -19.70
C PHE A 381 22.08 -36.75 -19.05
N ILE A 382 20.88 -37.19 -19.47
CA ILE A 382 20.26 -38.42 -18.95
C ILE A 382 21.11 -39.65 -19.34
N ASN A 383 21.65 -39.65 -20.55
CA ASN A 383 22.44 -40.75 -21.08
C ASN A 383 23.93 -40.68 -20.71
N LEU A 384 24.35 -39.69 -19.91
CA LEU A 384 25.73 -39.54 -19.49
C LEU A 384 26.11 -40.64 -18.51
N LYS A 385 26.98 -41.56 -18.94
CA LYS A 385 27.43 -42.72 -18.13
C LYS A 385 28.53 -42.30 -17.15
N LEU A 386 28.12 -41.85 -15.97
CA LEU A 386 29.04 -41.55 -14.87
C LEU A 386 29.13 -42.71 -13.87
N PRO A 387 30.20 -42.78 -13.06
CA PRO A 387 30.30 -43.70 -11.92
C PRO A 387 29.11 -43.59 -10.93
N GLU A 388 28.90 -44.60 -10.09
CA GLU A 388 27.75 -44.68 -9.18
C GLU A 388 27.73 -43.57 -8.12
N GLU A 389 28.88 -42.95 -7.85
CA GLU A 389 29.04 -41.79 -6.99
C GLU A 389 28.22 -40.57 -7.46
N PHE A 390 27.85 -40.52 -8.75
CA PHE A 390 27.11 -39.45 -9.37
C PHE A 390 25.63 -39.79 -9.48
N LYS A 391 24.80 -39.16 -8.65
CA LYS A 391 23.34 -39.25 -8.77
C LYS A 391 22.79 -38.04 -9.51
N LEU A 392 22.22 -38.24 -10.71
CA LEU A 392 21.47 -37.19 -11.41
C LEU A 392 20.25 -36.78 -10.57
N ILE A 393 20.05 -35.47 -10.40
CA ILE A 393 18.86 -34.91 -9.75
C ILE A 393 17.76 -34.74 -10.80
N GLU A 394 16.72 -35.56 -10.74
CA GLU A 394 15.73 -35.67 -11.81
C GLU A 394 14.45 -34.86 -11.58
N THR A 395 14.21 -34.44 -10.34
CA THR A 395 12.93 -33.82 -9.95
C THR A 395 13.12 -32.47 -9.29
N HIS A 396 12.09 -31.62 -9.40
CA HIS A 396 12.05 -30.34 -8.69
C HIS A 396 12.22 -30.51 -7.18
N LYS A 397 11.60 -31.56 -6.62
CA LYS A 397 11.63 -31.85 -5.19
C LYS A 397 13.03 -32.23 -4.74
N GLU A 398 13.69 -33.14 -5.45
CA GLU A 398 15.08 -33.52 -5.13
C GLU A 398 16.04 -32.34 -5.26
N LEU A 399 15.90 -31.52 -6.30
CA LEU A 399 16.76 -30.34 -6.49
C LEU A 399 16.60 -29.32 -5.34
N TYR A 400 15.36 -29.09 -4.92
CA TYR A 400 15.08 -28.20 -3.79
C TYR A 400 15.64 -28.76 -2.48
N LEU A 401 15.39 -30.04 -2.19
CA LEU A 401 15.86 -30.70 -0.96
C LEU A 401 17.39 -30.78 -0.90
N HIS A 402 18.04 -31.07 -2.03
CA HIS A 402 19.50 -31.07 -2.12
C HIS A 402 20.08 -29.69 -1.82
N GLY A 403 19.49 -28.63 -2.35
CA GLY A 403 19.89 -27.25 -2.02
C GLY A 403 19.71 -26.89 -0.55
N MET A 404 18.62 -27.37 0.07
CA MET A 404 18.36 -27.17 1.51
C MET A 404 19.37 -27.91 2.40
N GLU A 405 19.68 -29.16 2.05
CA GLU A 405 20.64 -30.00 2.77
C GLU A 405 22.08 -29.46 2.64
N GLN A 406 22.46 -29.08 1.42
CA GLN A 406 23.77 -28.50 1.11
C GLN A 406 23.88 -27.02 1.48
N LYS A 407 22.78 -26.38 1.89
CA LYS A 407 22.72 -24.94 2.20
C LYS A 407 23.29 -24.07 1.07
N ASN A 408 22.89 -24.38 -0.17
CA ASN A 408 23.26 -23.64 -1.38
C ASN A 408 22.02 -23.26 -2.21
N CYS A 409 22.21 -22.38 -3.20
CA CYS A 409 21.11 -21.84 -4.02
C CYS A 409 20.82 -22.66 -5.28
N VAL A 410 21.14 -23.95 -5.33
CA VAL A 410 21.08 -24.77 -6.56
C VAL A 410 19.70 -24.81 -7.22
N TYR A 411 18.61 -24.67 -6.45
CA TYR A 411 17.25 -24.63 -7.01
C TYR A 411 17.03 -23.45 -7.98
N THR A 412 17.82 -22.38 -7.89
CA THR A 412 17.77 -21.27 -8.85
C THR A 412 18.21 -21.68 -10.26
N ARG A 413 19.03 -22.74 -10.39
CA ARG A 413 19.48 -23.32 -11.68
C ARG A 413 18.39 -24.08 -12.42
N ARG A 414 17.22 -24.29 -11.81
CA ARG A 414 16.08 -25.01 -12.39
C ARG A 414 15.77 -24.61 -13.82
N ARG A 415 15.77 -23.30 -14.14
CA ARG A 415 15.48 -22.83 -15.51
C ARG A 415 16.55 -23.30 -16.49
N GLU A 416 17.82 -23.15 -16.13
CA GLU A 416 18.95 -23.56 -16.97
C GLU A 416 18.93 -25.07 -17.26
N ILE A 417 18.51 -25.86 -16.27
CA ILE A 417 18.29 -27.31 -16.43
C ILE A 417 17.12 -27.58 -17.38
N GLU A 418 15.98 -26.91 -17.18
CA GLU A 418 14.77 -27.07 -18.01
C GLU A 418 14.96 -26.61 -19.47
N ASP A 419 15.87 -25.65 -19.68
CA ASP A 419 16.27 -25.15 -20.99
C ASP A 419 17.36 -26.04 -21.64
N GLY A 420 17.80 -27.10 -20.95
CA GLY A 420 18.78 -28.06 -21.46
C GLY A 420 20.21 -27.54 -21.52
N LEU A 421 20.53 -26.49 -20.77
CA LEU A 421 21.87 -25.87 -20.73
C LEU A 421 22.82 -26.61 -19.78
N SER A 422 22.28 -27.17 -18.70
CA SER A 422 23.04 -27.92 -17.71
C SER A 422 22.21 -29.03 -17.04
N ALA A 423 22.87 -29.85 -16.23
CA ALA A 423 22.25 -30.80 -15.32
C ALA A 423 22.97 -30.77 -13.98
N ILE A 424 22.23 -31.08 -12.91
CA ILE A 424 22.77 -31.12 -11.55
C ILE A 424 22.87 -32.57 -11.08
N TYR A 425 24.02 -32.92 -10.53
CA TYR A 425 24.32 -34.19 -9.90
C TYR A 425 24.62 -33.98 -8.43
N SER A 426 24.13 -34.89 -7.59
CA SER A 426 24.63 -35.10 -6.23
C SER A 426 25.80 -36.06 -6.31
N LEU A 427 26.99 -35.60 -5.94
CA LEU A 427 28.21 -36.40 -5.95
C LEU A 427 28.57 -36.82 -4.53
N ASN A 428 28.65 -38.12 -4.28
CA ASN A 428 29.14 -38.68 -3.03
C ASN A 428 30.59 -39.15 -3.19
N TYR A 429 31.55 -38.49 -2.56
CA TYR A 429 32.97 -38.83 -2.66
C TYR A 429 33.63 -38.80 -1.28
N GLU A 430 34.24 -39.93 -0.88
CA GLU A 430 34.96 -40.09 0.41
C GLU A 430 34.18 -39.60 1.65
N GLY A 431 32.86 -39.84 1.67
CA GLY A 431 31.98 -39.42 2.77
C GLY A 431 31.51 -37.96 2.70
N GLY A 432 32.00 -37.17 1.74
CA GLY A 432 31.50 -35.85 1.40
C GLY A 432 30.38 -35.90 0.35
N VAL A 433 29.41 -34.99 0.46
CA VAL A 433 28.35 -34.78 -0.53
C VAL A 433 28.56 -33.43 -1.19
N TYR A 434 28.58 -33.41 -2.53
CA TYR A 434 28.83 -32.22 -3.33
C TYR A 434 27.69 -31.98 -4.33
N THR A 435 27.41 -30.72 -4.59
CA THR A 435 26.55 -30.29 -5.69
C THR A 435 27.41 -30.04 -6.93
N LEU A 436 27.19 -30.82 -7.99
CA LEU A 436 27.93 -30.71 -9.24
C LEU A 436 26.98 -30.25 -10.36
N GLU A 437 27.28 -29.11 -10.97
CA GLU A 437 26.64 -28.66 -12.20
C GLU A 437 27.51 -29.01 -13.41
N ILE A 438 26.95 -29.79 -14.33
CA ILE A 438 27.58 -30.18 -15.59
C ILE A 438 26.89 -29.45 -16.73
N PHE A 439 27.66 -28.88 -17.64
CA PHE A 439 27.16 -28.31 -18.89
C PHE A 439 27.81 -28.99 -20.09
N LYS A 440 27.19 -28.86 -21.26
CA LYS A 440 27.73 -29.38 -22.51
C LYS A 440 28.19 -28.23 -23.39
N ARG A 441 29.49 -28.22 -23.75
CA ARG A 441 30.05 -27.27 -24.71
C ARG A 441 30.47 -28.03 -25.98
N LYS A 442 29.82 -27.73 -27.10
CA LYS A 442 29.96 -28.51 -28.34
C LYS A 442 29.62 -29.99 -28.06
N ASN A 443 30.58 -30.90 -28.27
CA ASN A 443 30.42 -32.34 -28.04
C ASN A 443 31.11 -32.84 -26.77
N LYS A 444 31.45 -31.97 -25.81
CA LYS A 444 32.11 -32.36 -24.56
C LYS A 444 31.35 -31.86 -23.34
N PHE A 445 31.24 -32.71 -22.33
CA PHE A 445 30.74 -32.35 -21.01
C PHE A 445 31.86 -31.73 -20.18
N ALA A 446 31.52 -30.73 -19.37
CA ALA A 446 32.47 -30.04 -18.51
C ALA A 446 31.81 -29.62 -17.20
N ILE A 447 32.63 -29.46 -16.17
CA ILE A 447 32.21 -28.91 -14.88
C ILE A 447 31.90 -27.43 -15.10
N LYS A 448 30.68 -27.03 -14.77
CA LYS A 448 30.31 -25.61 -14.66
C LYS A 448 30.59 -25.10 -13.26
N GLU A 449 30.19 -25.86 -12.26
CA GLU A 449 30.39 -25.53 -10.86
C GLU A 449 30.40 -26.82 -10.02
N ILE A 450 31.21 -26.84 -8.96
CA ILE A 450 31.17 -27.87 -7.93
C ILE A 450 31.31 -27.23 -6.55
N LYS A 451 30.37 -27.52 -5.66
CA LYS A 451 30.28 -26.92 -4.32
C LYS A 451 30.04 -27.97 -3.25
N ALA A 452 30.70 -27.80 -2.12
CA ALA A 452 30.38 -28.50 -0.89
C ALA A 452 29.28 -27.76 -0.13
N LYS A 453 28.97 -28.23 1.07
CA LYS A 453 28.00 -27.61 1.98
C LYS A 453 28.36 -26.14 2.23
N TYR A 454 27.35 -25.28 2.38
CA TYR A 454 27.51 -23.84 2.61
C TYR A 454 28.25 -23.07 1.49
N ASN A 455 28.16 -23.55 0.24
CA ASN A 455 28.84 -22.96 -0.94
C ASN A 455 30.38 -22.98 -0.87
N GLU A 456 30.95 -23.80 0.00
CA GLU A 456 32.40 -24.03 0.06
C GLU A 456 32.90 -24.66 -1.24
N PHE A 457 34.17 -24.38 -1.58
CA PHE A 457 34.79 -24.97 -2.76
C PHE A 457 35.14 -26.43 -2.52
N ALA A 458 34.94 -27.27 -3.53
CA ALA A 458 35.44 -28.64 -3.49
C ALA A 458 36.99 -28.64 -3.49
N ASN A 459 37.57 -29.62 -2.82
CA ASN A 459 39.02 -29.82 -2.83
C ASN A 459 39.50 -30.27 -4.23
N LYS A 460 40.81 -30.23 -4.46
CA LYS A 460 41.40 -30.59 -5.77
C LYS A 460 41.19 -32.05 -6.14
N GLU A 461 41.12 -32.95 -5.15
CA GLU A 461 40.95 -34.38 -5.38
C GLU A 461 39.57 -34.68 -5.97
N VAL A 462 38.52 -34.08 -5.42
CA VAL A 462 37.16 -34.19 -5.92
C VAL A 462 37.06 -33.61 -7.34
N ILE A 463 37.66 -32.44 -7.59
CA ILE A 463 37.68 -31.85 -8.93
C ILE A 463 38.37 -32.80 -9.94
N ASN A 464 39.54 -33.34 -9.58
CA ASN A 464 40.28 -34.28 -10.42
C ASN A 464 39.48 -35.57 -10.68
N PHE A 465 38.75 -36.09 -9.69
CA PHE A 465 37.88 -37.24 -9.83
C PHE A 465 36.76 -36.98 -10.86
N VAL A 466 36.09 -35.83 -10.76
CA VAL A 466 35.03 -35.44 -11.71
C VAL A 466 35.58 -35.22 -13.11
N GLU A 467 36.72 -34.53 -13.26
CA GLU A 467 37.33 -34.31 -14.56
C GLU A 467 37.76 -35.60 -15.25
N LYS A 468 38.31 -36.56 -14.50
CA LYS A 468 38.65 -37.89 -15.02
C LYS A 468 37.39 -38.65 -15.45
N SER A 469 36.34 -38.60 -14.63
CA SER A 469 35.06 -39.25 -14.91
C SER A 469 34.42 -38.69 -16.18
N LEU A 470 34.47 -37.37 -16.39
CA LEU A 470 33.90 -36.72 -17.58
C LEU A 470 34.73 -36.93 -18.86
N LYS A 471 36.03 -37.21 -18.75
CA LYS A 471 36.89 -37.53 -19.91
C LYS A 471 36.70 -38.96 -20.41
N ALA A 472 36.17 -39.85 -19.58
CA ALA A 472 35.97 -41.26 -19.89
C ALA A 472 34.68 -41.53 -20.70
N VAL A 473 33.85 -40.50 -20.92
CA VAL A 473 32.56 -40.53 -21.62
C VAL A 473 32.60 -39.55 -22.78
#